data_AF-A0A2N7VJ05-F1
#
_entry.id   AF-A0A2N7VJ05-F1
#
_cell.length_a   1.000
_cell.length_b   1.000
_cell.length_c   1.000
_cell.angle_alpha   90.00
_cell.angle_beta   90.00
_cell.angle_gamma   90.00
#
_symmetry.space_group_name_H-M   'P 1'
#
loop_
_entity.id
_entity.type
_entity.pdbx_description
1 polymer ?
#
loop_
_entity_poly.entity_id
_entity_poly.type
_entity_poly.pdbx_seq_one_letter_code
_entity_poly.pdbx_strand_id
1 'polypeptide(L)'
;MSQLDHDEFGMLAVPLFAGARHLDAVGKAKHGVLIEAGGLPQAELNHLQRTIAVVLECGDDSQRAQAKALLQHLASRCEIVIDSWGSANPSDFVRPLAETGERAAEASAGLALLYRPARFGAKIKQWIDAHYRSLPLEIWNDIYARVTARAAR
;
A
#
# COMPACT_ATOMS: atom_id res chain seq x y z
N MET A 1 1.89 21.35 15.77
CA MET A 1 1.26 20.78 14.56
C MET A 1 2.27 19.85 13.93
N SER A 2 2.23 18.55 14.22
CA SER A 2 3.22 17.63 13.66
C SER A 2 2.97 17.47 12.17
N GLN A 3 4.04 17.53 11.41
CA GLN A 3 4.04 17.32 9.97
C GLN A 3 3.55 15.88 9.73
N LEU A 4 2.53 15.73 8.88
CA LEU A 4 2.14 14.40 8.41
C LEU A 4 3.31 13.89 7.57
N ASP A 5 4.01 12.87 8.05
CA ASP A 5 5.08 12.23 7.27
C ASP A 5 4.42 11.42 6.16
N HIS A 6 4.25 12.13 5.05
CA HIS A 6 4.05 11.52 3.75
C HIS A 6 5.39 10.93 3.31
N ASP A 7 5.37 9.70 2.82
CA ASP A 7 6.52 9.20 2.09
C ASP A 7 6.73 10.05 0.82
N GLU A 8 7.90 9.87 0.17
CA GLU A 8 8.27 10.58 -1.06
C GLU A 8 7.21 10.47 -2.19
N PHE A 9 6.25 9.54 -2.04
CA PHE A 9 5.21 9.24 -3.01
C PHE A 9 3.84 9.80 -2.63
N GLY A 10 3.69 10.41 -1.45
CA GLY A 10 2.43 10.98 -0.97
C GLY A 10 1.50 9.95 -0.33
N MET A 11 2.04 8.81 0.10
CA MET A 11 1.35 7.83 0.94
C MET A 11 1.66 8.15 2.41
N LEU A 12 0.72 7.83 3.29
CA LEU A 12 0.86 8.04 4.73
C LEU A 12 1.73 6.91 5.26
N ALA A 13 2.91 7.19 5.82
CA ALA A 13 3.78 6.16 6.39
C ALA A 13 3.63 6.01 7.92
N VAL A 14 2.94 6.96 8.55
CA VAL A 14 2.67 6.98 9.99
C VAL A 14 1.41 6.18 10.35
N PRO A 15 1.21 5.84 11.64
CA PRO A 15 -0.04 5.25 12.11
C PRO A 15 -1.28 6.06 11.73
N LEU A 16 -2.41 5.38 11.48
CA LEU A 16 -3.65 6.00 10.98
C LEU A 16 -4.17 7.12 11.88
N PHE A 17 -4.10 6.94 13.21
CA PHE A 17 -4.58 7.93 14.18
C PHE A 17 -3.85 9.28 14.07
N ALA A 18 -2.60 9.28 13.61
CA ALA A 18 -1.83 10.51 13.37
C ALA A 18 -2.23 11.20 12.04
N GLY A 19 -2.91 10.48 11.15
CA GLY A 19 -3.17 10.84 9.76
C GLY A 19 -4.55 11.40 9.42
N ALA A 20 -5.30 11.97 10.38
CA ALA A 20 -6.72 12.33 10.23
C ALA A 20 -7.07 13.08 8.93
N ARG A 21 -6.35 14.17 8.61
CA ARG A 21 -6.59 14.95 7.36
C ARG A 21 -6.36 14.12 6.09
N HIS A 22 -5.37 13.23 6.13
CA HIS A 22 -5.06 12.35 5.02
C HIS A 22 -6.16 11.31 4.82
N LEU A 23 -6.62 10.67 5.90
CA LEU A 23 -7.74 9.73 5.85
C LEU A 23 -8.99 10.37 5.25
N ASP A 24 -9.34 11.57 5.70
CA ASP A 24 -10.49 12.31 5.19
C ASP A 24 -10.38 12.59 3.68
N ALA A 25 -9.20 13.02 3.23
CA ALA A 25 -8.95 13.28 1.81
C ALA A 25 -9.01 12.00 0.96
N VAL A 26 -8.49 10.88 1.46
CA VAL A 26 -8.53 9.60 0.73
C VAL A 26 -9.96 9.06 0.63
N GLY A 27 -10.72 9.09 1.73
CA GLY A 27 -12.09 8.58 1.76
C GLY A 27 -13.04 9.39 0.86
N LYS A 28 -13.01 10.73 0.96
CA LYS A 28 -13.82 11.62 0.11
C LYS A 28 -13.53 11.44 -1.38
N ALA A 29 -12.26 11.27 -1.74
CA ALA A 29 -11.85 11.02 -3.13
C ALA A 29 -12.07 9.56 -3.58
N LYS A 30 -12.53 8.67 -2.69
CA LYS A 30 -12.64 7.23 -2.95
C LYS A 30 -11.33 6.63 -3.48
N HIS A 31 -10.21 7.08 -2.93
CA HIS A 31 -8.87 6.72 -3.38
C HIS A 31 -8.24 5.56 -2.60
N GLY A 32 -8.97 4.96 -1.66
CA GLY A 32 -8.51 3.86 -0.83
C GLY A 32 -9.61 3.34 0.08
N VAL A 33 -9.30 2.26 0.78
CA VAL A 33 -10.14 1.59 1.77
C VAL A 33 -9.27 1.20 2.96
N LEU A 34 -9.85 1.16 4.16
CA LEU A 34 -9.20 0.54 5.29
C LEU A 34 -9.31 -0.99 5.20
N ILE A 35 -8.25 -1.67 5.58
CA ILE A 35 -8.17 -3.13 5.63
C ILE A 35 -7.67 -3.57 6.99
N GLU A 36 -8.06 -4.79 7.38
CA GLU A 36 -7.43 -5.50 8.49
C GLU A 36 -6.12 -6.11 7.97
N ALA A 37 -4.99 -5.62 8.49
CA ALA A 37 -3.66 -5.88 7.94
C ALA A 37 -2.86 -6.94 8.72
N GLY A 38 -3.44 -7.57 9.74
CA GLY A 38 -2.80 -8.61 10.54
C GLY A 38 -1.54 -8.13 11.27
N GLY A 39 -1.45 -6.83 11.57
CA GLY A 39 -0.27 -6.21 12.17
C GLY A 39 0.81 -5.74 11.18
N LEU A 40 0.59 -5.87 9.86
CA LEU A 40 1.49 -5.30 8.85
C LEU A 40 1.55 -3.77 8.98
N PRO A 41 2.74 -3.18 9.22
CA PRO A 41 2.88 -1.73 9.33
C PRO A 41 2.50 -1.00 8.05
N GLN A 42 1.95 0.21 8.18
CA GLN A 42 1.53 1.03 7.04
C GLN A 42 2.69 1.27 6.05
N ALA A 43 3.91 1.50 6.54
CA ALA A 43 5.09 1.72 5.69
C ALA A 43 5.42 0.48 4.81
N GLU A 44 5.28 -0.72 5.37
CA GLU A 44 5.51 -1.98 4.64
C GLU A 44 4.39 -2.24 3.63
N LEU A 45 3.13 -2.00 4.02
CA LEU A 45 2.00 -2.06 3.08
C LEU A 45 2.18 -1.05 1.94
N ASN A 46 2.67 0.17 2.22
CA ASN A 46 2.97 1.15 1.18
C ASN A 46 4.03 0.64 0.20
N HIS A 47 5.08 -0.02 0.73
CA HIS A 47 6.09 -0.65 -0.12
C HIS A 47 5.48 -1.73 -1.01
N LEU A 48 4.67 -2.62 -0.46
CA LEU A 48 4.01 -3.67 -1.23
C LEU A 48 3.11 -3.08 -2.33
N GLN A 49 2.33 -2.06 -2.00
CA GLN A 49 1.46 -1.38 -2.97
C GLN A 49 2.24 -0.73 -4.10
N ARG A 50 3.41 -0.16 -3.82
CA ARG A 50 4.31 0.37 -4.86
C ARG A 50 4.80 -0.73 -5.79
N THR A 51 5.23 -1.86 -5.23
CA THR A 51 5.64 -3.04 -6.03
C THR A 51 4.49 -3.54 -6.90
N ILE A 52 3.29 -3.69 -6.34
CA ILE A 52 2.09 -4.08 -7.09
C ILE A 52 1.83 -3.08 -8.22
N ALA A 53 1.86 -1.77 -7.94
CA ALA A 53 1.59 -0.74 -8.94
C ALA A 53 2.60 -0.76 -10.10
N VAL A 54 3.88 -0.99 -9.80
CA VAL A 54 4.93 -1.14 -10.82
C VAL A 54 4.67 -2.38 -11.68
N VAL A 55 4.41 -3.54 -11.07
CA VAL A 55 4.12 -4.77 -11.81
C VAL A 55 2.85 -4.64 -12.67
N LEU A 56 1.82 -3.94 -12.18
CA LEU A 56 0.61 -3.67 -12.95
C LEU A 56 0.89 -2.85 -14.22
N GLU A 57 1.86 -1.95 -14.18
CA GLU A 57 2.22 -1.08 -15.30
C GLU A 57 3.17 -1.76 -16.29
N CYS A 58 4.25 -2.39 -15.81
CA CYS A 58 5.34 -2.88 -16.65
C CYS A 58 5.50 -4.40 -16.71
N GLY A 59 4.76 -5.17 -15.91
CA GLY A 59 4.85 -6.63 -15.89
C GLY A 59 4.26 -7.28 -17.15
N ASP A 60 4.64 -8.53 -17.40
CA ASP A 60 3.99 -9.38 -18.40
C ASP A 60 2.55 -9.75 -17.98
N ASP A 61 1.80 -10.44 -18.85
CA ASP A 61 0.40 -10.79 -18.57
C ASP A 61 0.23 -11.68 -17.33
N SER A 62 1.16 -12.61 -17.09
CA SER A 62 1.14 -13.50 -15.94
C SER A 62 1.41 -12.72 -14.64
N GLN A 63 2.45 -11.89 -14.65
CA GLN A 63 2.82 -11.03 -13.53
C GLN A 63 1.70 -10.04 -13.19
N ARG A 64 1.09 -9.43 -14.22
CA ARG A 64 -0.06 -8.52 -14.03
C ARG A 64 -1.26 -9.25 -13.45
N ALA A 65 -1.53 -10.49 -13.87
CA ALA A 65 -2.61 -11.30 -13.30
C ALA A 65 -2.35 -11.60 -11.82
N GLN A 66 -1.13 -12.00 -11.46
CA GLN A 66 -0.73 -12.25 -10.07
C GLN A 66 -0.82 -10.99 -9.21
N ALA A 67 -0.34 -9.84 -9.71
CA ALA A 67 -0.43 -8.56 -9.00
C ALA A 67 -1.89 -8.12 -8.77
N LYS A 68 -2.78 -8.33 -9.76
CA LYS A 68 -4.22 -8.08 -9.60
C LYS A 68 -4.84 -8.99 -8.54
N ALA A 69 -4.52 -10.29 -8.56
CA ALA A 69 -5.03 -11.25 -7.59
C ALA A 69 -4.58 -10.89 -6.16
N LEU A 70 -3.31 -10.52 -5.99
CA LEU A 70 -2.79 -10.07 -4.70
C LEU A 70 -3.48 -8.78 -4.22
N LEU A 71 -3.66 -7.80 -5.09
CA LEU A 71 -4.36 -6.57 -4.74
C LEU A 71 -5.82 -6.83 -4.35
N GLN A 72 -6.51 -7.73 -5.07
CA GLN A 72 -7.87 -8.14 -4.73
C GLN A 72 -7.93 -8.85 -3.38
N HIS A 73 -6.98 -9.72 -3.09
CA HIS A 73 -6.88 -10.39 -1.80
C HIS A 73 -6.63 -9.42 -0.64
N LEU A 74 -5.76 -8.42 -0.83
CA LEU A 74 -5.58 -7.35 0.16
C LEU A 74 -6.87 -6.55 0.33
N ALA A 75 -7.53 -6.20 -0.78
CA ALA A 75 -8.76 -5.43 -0.76
C ALA A 75 -9.92 -6.18 -0.09
N SER A 76 -10.01 -7.50 -0.22
CA SER A 76 -11.08 -8.29 0.43
C SER A 76 -10.99 -8.25 1.95
N ARG A 77 -9.84 -7.92 2.54
CA ARG A 77 -9.71 -7.72 3.99
C ARG A 77 -10.43 -6.47 4.50
N CYS A 78 -10.98 -5.64 3.62
CA CYS A 78 -11.89 -4.57 4.02
C CYS A 78 -13.22 -5.12 4.56
N GLU A 79 -13.64 -6.33 4.16
CA GLU A 79 -14.88 -6.96 4.64
C GLU A 79 -14.82 -7.17 6.16
N ILE A 80 -13.67 -7.59 6.70
CA ILE A 80 -13.45 -7.73 8.15
C ILE A 80 -13.63 -6.39 8.87
N VAL A 81 -13.17 -5.30 8.24
CA VAL A 81 -13.32 -3.95 8.79
C VAL A 81 -14.78 -3.52 8.74
N ILE A 82 -15.49 -3.78 7.63
CA ILE A 82 -16.93 -3.49 7.52
C ILE A 82 -17.72 -4.26 8.58
N ASP A 83 -17.43 -5.54 8.77
CA ASP A 83 -18.13 -6.38 9.75
C ASP A 83 -17.90 -5.92 11.19
N SER A 84 -16.68 -5.45 11.49
CA SER A 84 -16.31 -5.05 12.85
C SER A 84 -16.64 -3.58 13.17
N TRP A 85 -16.59 -2.70 12.17
CA TRP A 85 -16.67 -1.24 12.34
C TRP A 85 -17.87 -0.58 11.63
N GLY A 86 -18.60 -1.33 10.79
CA GLY A 86 -19.72 -0.83 9.99
C GLY A 86 -19.30 -0.08 8.71
N SER A 87 -18.02 0.23 8.53
CA SER A 87 -17.48 0.86 7.32
C SER A 87 -16.00 0.54 7.15
N ALA A 88 -15.53 0.54 5.91
CA ALA A 88 -14.11 0.54 5.57
C ALA A 88 -13.67 1.82 4.83
N ASN A 89 -14.53 2.85 4.78
CA ASN A 89 -14.18 4.13 4.18
C ASN A 89 -13.28 4.91 5.17
N PRO A 90 -12.06 5.33 4.78
CA PRO A 90 -11.15 6.04 5.67
C PRO A 90 -11.73 7.33 6.28
N SER A 91 -12.60 8.04 5.56
CA SER A 91 -13.22 9.28 6.07
C SER A 91 -14.12 9.03 7.28
N ASP A 92 -14.73 7.85 7.37
CA ASP A 92 -15.67 7.52 8.44
C ASP A 92 -14.95 7.30 9.79
N PHE A 93 -13.63 7.08 9.76
CA PHE A 93 -12.81 6.83 10.94
C PHE A 93 -12.20 8.09 11.55
N VAL A 94 -12.25 9.22 10.84
CA VAL A 94 -11.59 10.47 11.27
C VAL A 94 -12.13 10.95 12.62
N ARG A 95 -13.45 11.03 12.75
CA ARG A 95 -14.10 11.51 13.96
C ARG A 95 -14.04 10.47 15.10
N PRO A 96 -14.37 9.19 14.89
CA PRO A 96 -14.22 8.17 15.93
C PRO A 96 -12.80 8.09 16.50
N LEU A 97 -11.75 8.10 15.66
CA LEU A 97 -10.36 8.07 16.14
C LEU A 97 -10.01 9.32 16.94
N ALA A 98 -10.50 10.49 16.57
CA ALA A 98 -10.30 11.70 17.36
C ALA A 98 -11.00 11.62 18.74
N GLU A 99 -12.21 11.06 18.79
CA GLU A 99 -12.99 10.90 20.02
C GLU A 99 -12.39 9.83 20.96
N THR A 100 -11.60 8.87 20.45
CA THR A 100 -10.90 7.88 21.29
C THR A 100 -9.74 8.44 22.13
N GLY A 101 -9.30 9.69 21.87
CA GLY A 101 -8.27 10.37 22.66
C GLY A 101 -6.97 9.58 22.74
N GLU A 102 -6.47 9.35 23.97
CA GLU A 102 -5.22 8.62 24.22
C GLU A 102 -5.23 7.17 23.74
N ARG A 103 -6.42 6.60 23.50
CA ARG A 103 -6.59 5.21 23.04
C ARG A 103 -6.65 5.06 21.53
N ALA A 104 -6.44 6.13 20.76
CA ALA A 104 -6.53 6.09 19.30
C ALA A 104 -5.51 5.14 18.66
N ALA A 105 -4.34 4.96 19.28
CA ALA A 105 -3.35 3.98 18.85
C ALA A 105 -3.86 2.53 18.99
N GLU A 106 -4.48 2.20 20.13
CA GLU A 106 -5.10 0.90 20.36
C GLU A 106 -6.31 0.69 19.44
N ALA A 107 -7.16 1.70 19.30
CA ALA A 107 -8.37 1.63 18.49
C ALA A 107 -8.06 1.43 17.00
N SER A 108 -6.96 1.99 16.50
CA SER A 108 -6.52 1.80 15.11
C SER A 108 -5.53 0.64 14.92
N ALA A 109 -5.27 -0.14 15.96
CA ALA A 109 -4.33 -1.26 15.88
C ALA A 109 -4.82 -2.31 14.86
N GLY A 110 -3.92 -2.74 13.98
CA GLY A 110 -4.21 -3.72 12.93
C GLY A 110 -4.94 -3.15 11.71
N LEU A 111 -5.39 -1.90 11.75
CA LEU A 111 -5.94 -1.23 10.57
C LEU A 111 -4.82 -0.62 9.73
N ALA A 112 -4.93 -0.77 8.42
CA ALA A 112 -4.05 -0.09 7.46
C ALA A 112 -4.86 0.47 6.28
N LEU A 113 -4.31 1.50 5.65
CA LEU A 113 -4.88 2.14 4.48
C LEU A 113 -4.34 1.49 3.20
N LEU A 114 -5.23 0.80 2.49
CA LEU A 114 -5.00 0.29 1.14
C LEU A 114 -5.49 1.31 0.11
N TYR A 115 -4.59 1.83 -0.70
CA TYR A 115 -4.86 2.78 -1.78
C TYR A 115 -5.29 2.07 -3.06
N ARG A 116 -6.16 2.72 -3.83
CA ARG A 116 -6.50 2.28 -5.18
C ARG A 116 -5.35 2.67 -6.12
N PRO A 117 -4.81 1.74 -6.93
CA PRO A 117 -3.68 2.03 -7.83
C PRO A 117 -3.93 3.19 -8.79
N ALA A 118 -5.18 3.40 -9.22
CA ALA A 118 -5.58 4.51 -10.07
C ALA A 118 -5.20 5.89 -9.51
N ARG A 119 -5.10 6.03 -8.18
CA ARG A 119 -4.62 7.26 -7.51
C ARG A 119 -3.21 7.64 -7.97
N PHE A 120 -2.39 6.65 -8.33
CA PHE A 120 -0.97 6.84 -8.61
C PHE A 120 -0.64 6.86 -10.10
N GLY A 121 -1.62 6.80 -11.01
CA GLY A 121 -1.38 6.66 -12.45
C GLY A 121 -0.30 7.60 -13.02
N ALA A 122 -0.32 8.89 -12.64
CA ALA A 122 0.68 9.86 -13.08
C ALA A 122 2.06 9.70 -12.41
N LYS A 123 2.10 9.13 -11.20
CA LYS A 123 3.32 8.94 -10.40
C LYS A 123 4.01 7.60 -10.64
N ILE A 124 3.30 6.57 -11.08
CA ILE A 124 3.87 5.23 -11.30
C ILE A 124 5.05 5.29 -12.28
N LYS A 125 4.95 6.08 -13.35
CA LYS A 125 6.06 6.29 -14.29
C LYS A 125 7.29 6.92 -13.62
N GLN A 126 7.08 7.90 -12.75
CA GLN A 126 8.17 8.51 -11.96
C GLN A 126 8.81 7.50 -11.02
N TRP A 127 8.03 6.59 -10.41
CA TRP A 127 8.55 5.54 -9.53
C TRP A 127 9.40 4.53 -10.30
N ILE A 128 8.94 4.13 -11.48
CA ILE A 128 9.68 3.24 -12.39
C ILE A 128 11.00 3.91 -12.80
N ASP A 129 10.94 5.16 -13.22
CA ASP A 129 12.12 5.91 -13.64
C ASP A 129 13.13 6.14 -12.52
N ALA A 130 12.67 6.46 -11.31
CA ALA A 130 13.53 6.76 -10.17
C ALA A 130 14.21 5.51 -9.57
N HIS A 131 13.49 4.38 -9.49
CA HIS A 131 13.96 3.21 -8.72
C HIS A 131 14.28 1.98 -9.56
N TYR A 132 13.69 1.84 -10.75
CA TYR A 132 13.82 0.62 -11.55
C TYR A 132 14.65 0.80 -12.81
N ARG A 133 14.86 2.04 -13.29
CA ARG A 133 15.66 2.34 -14.49
C ARG A 133 17.13 1.92 -14.39
N SER A 134 17.70 1.95 -13.19
CA SER A 134 19.09 1.53 -12.94
C SER A 134 19.23 0.03 -12.65
N LEU A 135 18.11 -0.67 -12.45
CA LEU A 135 18.14 -2.09 -12.11
C LEU A 135 18.23 -2.92 -13.41
N PRO A 136 19.18 -3.87 -13.49
CA PRO A 136 19.37 -4.71 -14.66
C PRO A 136 18.33 -5.85 -14.69
N LEU A 137 17.04 -5.51 -14.63
CA LEU A 137 15.94 -6.47 -14.48
C LEU A 137 15.89 -7.49 -15.63
N GLU A 138 16.15 -7.04 -16.86
CA GLU A 138 16.12 -7.89 -18.05
C GLU A 138 17.23 -8.95 -18.05
N ILE A 139 18.41 -8.62 -17.53
CA ILE A 139 19.55 -9.55 -17.48
C ILE A 139 19.65 -10.29 -16.15
N TRP A 140 18.78 -9.99 -15.17
CA TRP A 140 18.85 -10.59 -13.84
C TRP A 140 18.63 -12.10 -13.88
N ASN A 141 17.70 -12.58 -14.71
CA ASN A 141 17.47 -14.00 -14.92
C ASN A 141 18.72 -14.70 -15.46
N ASP A 142 19.41 -14.09 -16.42
CA ASP A 142 20.65 -14.63 -17.00
C ASP A 142 21.80 -14.63 -15.98
N ILE A 143 21.90 -13.57 -15.16
CA ILE A 143 22.87 -13.50 -14.06
C ILE A 143 22.61 -14.61 -13.05
N TYR A 144 21.35 -14.78 -12.60
CA TYR A 144 20.95 -15.78 -11.62
C TYR A 144 21.22 -17.20 -12.14
N ALA A 145 20.77 -17.51 -13.36
CA ALA A 145 20.99 -18.80 -14.00
C ALA A 145 22.48 -19.12 -14.14
N ARG A 146 23.32 -18.14 -14.53
CA ARG A 146 24.77 -18.31 -14.65
C ARG A 146 25.44 -18.58 -13.31
N VAL A 147 25.04 -17.87 -12.25
CA VAL A 147 25.63 -18.04 -10.91
C VAL A 147 25.23 -19.38 -10.30
N THR A 148 23.94 -19.73 -10.36
CA THR A 148 23.42 -20.99 -9.79
C THR A 148 23.93 -22.23 -10.54
N ALA A 149 24.03 -22.18 -11.87
CA ALA A 149 24.63 -23.27 -12.65
C ALA A 149 26.12 -23.48 -12.33
N ARG A 150 26.82 -22.43 -11.86
CA ARG A 150 28.23 -22.50 -11.47
C ARG A 150 28.43 -23.04 -10.06
N ALA A 151 27.43 -22.89 -9.18
CA ALA A 151 27.45 -23.41 -7.82
C ALA A 151 27.07 -24.90 -7.73
N ALA A 152 26.48 -25.46 -8.78
CA ALA A 152 26.10 -26.88 -8.88
C ALA A 152 27.21 -27.78 -9.47
N ARG A 153 28.43 -27.25 -9.68
CA ARG A 153 29.64 -27.97 -10.11
C ARG A 153 30.66 -27.98 -8.98
#